data_AF-A0A932FJM6-F1
#
_entry.id   AF-A0A932FJM6-F1
#
_cell.length_a   1.000
_cell.length_b   1.000
_cell.length_c   1.000
_cell.angle_alpha   90.00
_cell.angle_beta   90.00
_cell.angle_gamma   90.00
#
_symmetry.space_group_name_H-M   'P 1'
#
loop_
_entity.id
_entity.type
_entity.pdbx_description
1 polymer ?
#
loop_
_entity_poly.entity_id
_entity_poly.type
_entity_poly.pdbx_seq_one_letter_code
_entity_poly.pdbx_strand_id
1 'polypeptide(L)' 'MIITALKAFDIVYTVTGGRLETNVIANLMYQQMFQVGNYGRASAIAVVLLIAIVPIMFFNIGRFRAQEAIR' A
#
# COMPACT_ATOMS: atom_id res chain seq x y z
N MET A 1 -2.81 3.23 -12.57
CA MET A 1 -3.16 2.38 -11.40
C MET A 1 -2.07 2.31 -10.33
N ILE A 2 -0.80 2.66 -10.62
CA ILE A 2 0.28 2.77 -9.61
C ILE A 2 -0.08 3.75 -8.48
N ILE A 3 -0.69 4.88 -8.84
CA ILE A 3 -1.07 5.93 -7.88
C ILE A 3 -2.16 5.44 -6.92
N THR A 4 -3.01 4.49 -7.33
CA THR A 4 -4.18 4.09 -6.53
C THR A 4 -3.78 3.44 -5.22
N ALA A 5 -2.75 2.58 -5.21
CA ALA A 5 -2.29 1.89 -4.01
C ALA A 5 -1.60 2.84 -3.01
N LEU A 6 -0.71 3.71 -3.49
CA LEU A 6 -0.05 4.73 -2.67
C LEU A 6 -1.08 5.70 -2.08
N LYS A 7 -1.99 6.20 -2.92
CA LYS A 7 -3.02 7.16 -2.52
C LYS A 7 -4.04 6.56 -1.56
N ALA A 8 -4.32 5.26 -1.65
CA ALA A 8 -5.26 4.60 -0.73
C ALA A 8 -4.74 4.60 0.71
N PHE A 9 -3.43 4.35 0.93
CA PHE A 9 -2.83 4.46 2.26
C PHE A 9 -2.93 5.88 2.80
N ASP A 10 -2.48 6.87 2.02
CA ASP A 10 -2.49 8.28 2.45
C ASP A 10 -3.90 8.76 2.82
N ILE A 11 -4.91 8.39 2.02
CA ILE A 11 -6.32 8.74 2.28
C ILE A 11 -6.82 8.05 3.55
N VAL A 12 -6.64 6.74 3.68
CA VAL A 12 -7.17 5.97 4.81
C VAL A 12 -6.52 6.43 6.12
N TYR A 13 -5.21 6.63 6.13
CA TYR A 13 -4.51 7.08 7.32
C TYR A 13 -4.96 8.49 7.75
N THR A 14 -5.08 9.42 6.80
CA THR A 14 -5.38 10.83 7.10
C THR A 14 -6.86 11.10 7.40
N VAL A 15 -7.77 10.42 6.70
CA VAL A 15 -9.21 10.74 6.76
C VAL A 15 -9.93 9.90 7.82
N THR A 16 -9.63 8.61 7.91
CA THR A 16 -10.40 7.68 8.75
C THR A 16 -9.56 6.98 9.82
N GLY A 17 -8.24 6.95 9.67
CA GLY A 17 -7.34 6.11 10.47
C GLY A 17 -7.62 4.61 10.32
N GLY A 18 -8.31 4.20 9.24
CA GLY A 18 -8.76 2.82 9.03
C GLY A 18 -10.10 2.45 9.69
N ARG A 19 -10.88 3.43 10.18
CA ARG A 19 -12.24 3.20 10.69
C ARG A 19 -13.27 3.05 9.55
N LEU A 20 -14.49 2.65 9.87
CA LEU A 20 -15.60 2.50 8.91
C LEU A 20 -15.29 1.53 7.76
N GLU A 21 -14.63 0.41 8.07
CA GLU A 21 -14.27 -0.65 7.10
C GLU A 21 -13.36 -0.20 5.94
N THR A 22 -12.78 1.00 6.02
CA THR A 22 -11.84 1.52 5.01
C THR A 22 -10.40 1.05 5.21
N ASN A 23 -10.17 0.08 6.10
CA ASN A 23 -8.82 -0.28 6.52
C ASN A 23 -8.02 -0.93 5.39
N VAL A 24 -6.75 -0.52 5.27
CA VAL A 24 -5.80 -1.09 4.31
C VAL A 24 -4.66 -1.78 5.04
N ILE A 25 -4.07 -2.80 4.42
CA ILE A 25 -2.99 -3.60 5.02
C ILE A 25 -1.81 -2.72 5.46
N ALA A 26 -1.53 -1.65 4.72
CA ALA A 26 -0.49 -0.68 5.08
C ALA A 26 -0.81 0.10 6.37
N ASN A 27 -2.08 0.41 6.64
CA ASN A 27 -2.50 1.06 7.88
C ASN A 27 -2.35 0.10 9.08
N LEU A 28 -2.63 -1.19 8.90
CA LEU A 28 -2.36 -2.21 9.92
C LEU A 28 -0.87 -2.31 10.27
N MET A 29 0.02 -2.30 9.29
CA MET A 29 1.47 -2.27 9.52
C MET A 29 1.87 -1.05 10.35
N TYR A 30 1.37 0.13 9.97
CA TYR A 30 1.66 1.39 10.67
C TYR A 30 1.17 1.36 12.13
N GLN A 31 -0.06 0.88 12.36
CA GLN A 31 -0.61 0.73 13.71
C GLN A 31 0.20 -0.26 14.56
N GLN A 32 0.57 -1.42 14.01
CA GLN A 32 1.39 -2.40 14.72
C GLN A 32 2.76 -1.83 15.12
N MET A 33 3.36 -1.01 14.25
CA MET A 33 4.68 -0.42 14.48
C MET A 33 4.66 0.71 15.50
N PHE A 34 3.71 1.64 15.39
CA PHE A 34 3.74 2.91 16.15
C PHE A 34 2.72 3.00 17.28
N GLN A 35 1.62 2.24 17.23
CA GLN A 35 0.60 2.26 18.30
C GLN A 35 0.76 1.08 19.25
N VAL A 36 0.96 -0.13 18.71
CA VAL A 36 1.09 -1.37 19.51
C VAL A 36 2.54 -1.60 19.94
N GLY A 37 3.52 -1.06 19.21
CA GLY A 37 4.95 -1.27 19.47
C GLY A 37 5.45 -2.68 19.11
N ASN A 38 4.69 -3.44 18.31
CA ASN A 38 5.07 -4.78 17.87
C ASN A 38 5.79 -4.71 16.52
N TYR A 39 7.09 -4.43 16.57
CA TYR A 39 7.93 -4.33 15.39
C TYR A 39 8.01 -5.64 14.59
N GLY A 40 8.02 -6.80 15.26
CA GLY A 40 8.07 -8.10 14.58
C GLY A 40 6.87 -8.36 13.68
N ARG A 41 5.64 -8.08 14.18
CA ARG A 41 4.42 -8.17 13.36
C ARG A 41 4.39 -7.11 12.26
N ALA A 42 4.81 -5.89 12.56
CA ALA A 42 4.88 -4.83 11.55
C ALA A 42 5.82 -5.20 10.40
N SER A 43 7.01 -5.72 10.71
CA SER A 43 7.98 -6.19 9.70
C SER A 43 7.45 -7.35 8.86
N ALA A 44 6.75 -8.31 9.47
CA ALA A 44 6.13 -9.41 8.72
C ALA A 44 5.07 -8.89 7.72
N ILE A 45 4.21 -7.96 8.16
CA ILE A 45 3.21 -7.33 7.28
C ILE A 45 3.90 -6.54 6.15
N ALA A 46 4.98 -5.82 6.45
CA ALA A 46 5.74 -5.05 5.47
C ALA A 46 6.34 -5.94 4.37
N VAL A 47 6.93 -7.08 4.72
CA VAL A 47 7.50 -8.04 3.75
C VAL A 47 6.41 -8.61 2.83
N VAL A 48 5.26 -8.99 3.39
CA VAL A 48 4.11 -9.47 2.60
C VAL A 48 3.62 -8.39 1.63
N LEU A 49 3.49 -7.15 2.10
CA LEU A 49 3.12 -6.01 1.26
C LEU A 49 4.10 -5.76 0.12
N LEU A 50 5.40 -5.85 0.41
CA LEU A 50 6.45 -5.67 -0.60
C LEU A 50 6.32 -6.72 -1.70
N ILE A 51 6.18 -7.99 -1.33
CA ILE A 51 6.04 -9.10 -2.29
C ILE A 51 4.77 -8.93 -3.14
N ALA A 52 3.68 -8.43 -2.57
CA ALA A 52 2.45 -8.16 -3.30
C ALA A 52 2.55 -6.96 -4.26
N ILE A 53 3.25 -5.88 -3.85
CA ILE A 53 3.34 -4.64 -4.62
C ILE A 53 4.31 -4.75 -5.79
N VAL A 54 5.45 -5.41 -5.62
CA VAL A 54 6.49 -5.56 -6.67
C VAL A 54 5.93 -6.06 -8.02
N PRO A 55 5.17 -7.16 -8.09
CA PRO A 55 4.62 -7.65 -9.36
C PRO A 55 3.60 -6.66 -9.94
N ILE A 56 2.73 -6.09 -9.09
CA ILE A 56 1.74 -5.09 -9.52
C ILE A 56 2.45 -3.90 -10.16
N MET A 57 3.51 -3.39 -9.53
CA MET A 57 4.30 -2.27 -10.04
C MET A 57 4.96 -2.62 -11.38
N PHE A 58 5.55 -3.81 -11.50
CA PHE A 58 6.17 -4.29 -12.74
C PHE A 58 5.18 -4.33 -13.91
N PHE A 59 4.01 -4.94 -13.72
CA PHE A 59 2.96 -4.97 -14.74
C PHE A 59 2.42 -3.57 -15.08
N ASN A 60 2.29 -2.71 -14.08
CA ASN A 60 1.79 -1.35 -14.29
C ASN A 60 2.76 -0.48 -15.07
N ILE A 61 4.07 -0.56 -14.81
CA ILE A 61 5.09 0.22 -15.52
C ILE A 61 5.09 -0.15 -17.01
N GLY A 62 5.00 -1.44 -17.34
CA GLY A 62 4.90 -1.89 -18.73
C GLY A 62 3.65 -1.34 -19.43
N ARG A 63 2.50 -1.35 -18.75
CA ARG A 63 1.25 -0.78 -19.25
C ARG A 63 1.32 0.74 -19.43
N PHE A 64 2.01 1.44 -18.53
CA PHE A 64 2.18 2.90 -18.60
C PHE A 64 3.02 3.30 -19.83
N ARG A 65 4.15 2.61 -20.06
CA ARG A 65 4.99 2.83 -21.26
C ARG A 65 4.24 2.53 -22.57
N ALA A 66 3.39 1.52 -22.58
CA ALA A 66 2.55 1.22 -23.73
C ALA A 66 1.46 2.28 -23.98
N GLN A 67 0.91 2.90 -22.93
CA GLN A 67 -0.06 3.98 -23.07
C GLN A 67 0.59 5.29 -23.55
N GLU A 68 1.81 5.59 -23.10
CA GLU A 68 2.57 6.76 -23.60
C GLU A 68 2.96 6.60 -25.07
N ALA A 69 3.27 5.40 -25.54
CA ALA A 69 3.60 5.16 -26.95
C ALA A 69 2.40 5.26 -27.91
N ILE A 70 1.17 5.23 -27.39
CA ILE A 70 -0.08 5.34 -28.16
C ILE A 70 -0.58 6.79 -28.22
N ARG A 71 0.00 7.70 -27.43
CA ARG A 71 -0.38 9.12 -27.35
C ARG A 71 0.59 10.01 -28.11
#